data_AF-A0A5R2MWV0-F1
#
_entry.id   AF-A0A5R2MWV0-F1
#
_cell.length_a   1.000
_cell.length_b   1.000
_cell.length_c   1.000
_cell.angle_alpha   90.00
_cell.angle_beta   90.00
_cell.angle_gamma   90.00
#
_symmetry.space_group_name_H-M   'P 1'
#
loop_
_entity.id
_entity.type
_entity.pdbx_description
1 polymer ?
#
loop_
_entity_poly.entity_id
_entity_poly.type
_entity_poly.pdbx_seq_one_letter_code
_entity_poly.pdbx_strand_id
1 'polypeptide(L)'
;TINDTSSARFTHALRVNDQLGSPLIGGPQQVQCKRIDQKGVHGFIARHDGYLQRFGFLHERELKLSSDGNVLVGRDRFHRPGNAAVRNNGRDFITVRFHIHPDINLLQDEQERL
;
A
#
# COMPACT_ATOMS: atom_id res chain seq x y z
N THR A 1 0.07 -5.56 -2.54
CA THR A 1 1.05 -6.67 -2.52
C THR A 1 1.84 -6.65 -3.81
N ILE A 2 3.01 -7.27 -3.83
CA ILE A 2 3.72 -7.61 -5.07
C ILE A 2 3.78 -9.13 -5.12
N ASN A 3 3.33 -9.73 -6.22
CA ASN A 3 3.26 -11.19 -6.40
C ASN A 3 2.59 -11.88 -5.18
N ASP A 4 1.45 -11.33 -4.76
CA ASP A 4 0.69 -11.74 -3.57
C ASP A 4 1.48 -11.90 -2.26
N THR A 5 2.63 -11.23 -2.20
CA THR A 5 3.48 -11.21 -1.02
C THR A 5 3.19 -9.94 -0.20
N SER A 6 3.07 -10.09 1.12
CA SER A 6 2.95 -8.98 2.06
C SER A 6 4.26 -8.18 2.16
N SER A 7 4.21 -6.89 2.44
CA SER A 7 5.40 -6.07 2.77
C SER A 7 6.06 -6.50 4.09
N ALA A 8 5.33 -7.28 4.89
CA ALA A 8 5.77 -7.93 6.11
C ALA A 8 5.86 -9.45 5.92
N ARG A 9 6.52 -10.11 6.87
CA ARG A 9 6.64 -11.57 6.98
C ARG A 9 6.10 -11.99 8.34
N PHE A 10 5.23 -12.98 8.32
CA PHE A 10 4.66 -13.60 9.50
C PHE A 10 5.08 -15.07 9.54
N THR A 11 5.23 -15.64 10.72
CA THR A 11 5.38 -17.09 10.86
C THR A 11 4.01 -17.72 11.12
N HIS A 12 3.70 -18.77 10.38
CA HIS A 12 2.47 -19.55 10.51
C HIS A 12 2.76 -20.93 11.11
N ALA A 13 3.71 -21.02 12.05
CA ALA A 13 4.03 -22.29 12.70
C ALA A 13 2.80 -22.82 13.46
N LEU A 14 2.29 -23.98 13.04
CA LEU A 14 1.06 -24.61 13.51
C LEU A 14 0.99 -24.80 15.04
N ARG A 15 2.12 -24.83 15.75
CA ARG A 15 2.17 -25.05 17.22
C ARG A 15 2.12 -23.78 18.06
N VAL A 16 2.16 -22.59 17.45
CA VAL A 16 2.15 -21.28 18.15
C VAL A 16 0.84 -20.50 17.89
N ASN A 17 0.09 -20.87 16.85
CA ASN A 17 -1.08 -20.11 16.38
C ASN A 17 -2.30 -20.17 17.31
N ASP A 18 -2.46 -21.22 18.14
CA ASP A 18 -3.70 -21.44 18.90
C ASP A 18 -3.94 -20.43 20.04
N GLN A 19 -2.93 -19.65 20.42
CA GLN A 19 -3.06 -18.64 21.50
C GLN A 19 -2.41 -17.28 21.20
N LEU A 20 -1.40 -17.20 20.31
CA LEU A 20 -0.65 -15.95 20.05
C LEU A 20 -0.84 -15.36 18.64
N GLY A 21 -1.61 -16.02 17.76
CA GLY A 21 -1.70 -15.65 16.35
C GLY A 21 -0.38 -15.88 15.59
N SER A 22 -0.22 -15.26 14.43
CA SER A 22 0.97 -15.42 13.58
C SER A 22 1.95 -14.25 13.78
N PRO A 23 3.06 -14.42 14.52
CA PRO A 23 3.91 -13.29 14.88
C PRO A 23 4.64 -12.71 13.67
N LEU A 24 4.86 -11.38 13.72
CA LEU A 24 5.65 -10.64 12.75
C LEU A 24 7.13 -10.97 12.95
N ILE A 25 7.75 -11.56 11.93
CA ILE A 25 9.18 -11.97 11.95
C ILE A 25 10.06 -11.09 11.07
N GLY A 26 9.45 -10.13 10.36
CA GLY A 26 10.16 -9.17 9.54
C GLY A 26 9.21 -8.22 8.85
N GLY A 27 9.64 -6.99 8.63
CA GLY A 27 8.83 -5.95 8.00
C GLY A 27 9.70 -4.83 7.44
N PRO A 28 9.06 -3.77 6.91
CA PRO A 28 9.77 -2.59 6.48
C PRO A 28 10.68 -2.05 7.60
N GLN A 29 11.91 -1.69 7.25
CA GLN A 29 12.91 -1.15 8.16
C GLN A 29 12.98 0.37 8.04
N GLN A 30 12.83 0.89 6.83
CA GLN A 30 12.82 2.32 6.54
C GLN A 30 11.41 2.74 6.14
N VAL A 31 10.77 3.53 7.00
CA VAL A 31 9.46 4.11 6.78
C VAL A 31 9.56 5.62 6.90
N GLN A 32 9.18 6.33 5.83
CA GLN A 32 9.10 7.78 5.81
C GLN A 32 7.64 8.20 5.71
N CYS A 33 7.26 9.26 6.41
CA CYS A 33 5.94 9.84 6.30
C CYS A 33 6.04 11.37 6.35
N LYS A 34 5.35 12.04 5.44
CA LYS A 34 5.22 13.49 5.37
C LYS A 34 3.74 13.84 5.36
N ARG A 35 3.29 14.62 6.34
CA ARG A 35 1.92 15.14 6.37
C ARG A 35 1.73 16.23 5.31
N ILE A 36 0.54 16.29 4.73
CA ILE A 36 0.06 17.35 3.85
C ILE A 36 -1.05 18.07 4.60
N ASP A 37 -0.71 19.22 5.17
CA ASP A 37 -1.68 20.14 5.77
C ASP A 37 -1.73 21.39 4.89
N GLN A 38 -2.74 21.46 4.04
CA GLN A 38 -2.97 22.61 3.17
C GLN A 38 -4.41 23.07 3.36
N LYS A 39 -4.69 24.33 3.02
CA LYS A 39 -6.06 24.85 3.11
C LYS A 39 -6.98 23.98 2.23
N GLY A 40 -7.97 23.35 2.84
CA GLY A 40 -8.96 22.51 2.16
C GLY A 40 -8.57 21.03 2.01
N VAL A 41 -7.38 20.60 2.44
CA VAL A 41 -6.93 19.20 2.31
C VAL A 41 -6.15 18.74 3.55
N HIS A 42 -6.50 17.55 4.02
CA HIS A 42 -5.72 16.79 5.00
C HIS A 42 -5.17 15.53 4.34
N GLY A 43 -3.88 15.25 4.47
CA GLY A 43 -3.31 14.07 3.82
C GLY A 43 -1.91 13.72 4.27
N PHE A 44 -1.30 12.76 3.56
CA PHE A 44 0.08 12.37 3.76
C PHE A 44 0.68 11.72 2.52
N ILE A 45 2.02 11.66 2.50
CA ILE A 45 2.81 10.81 1.62
C ILE A 45 3.65 9.91 2.53
N ALA A 46 3.47 8.59 2.43
CA ALA A 46 4.22 7.61 3.18
C ALA A 46 4.95 6.66 2.23
N ARG A 47 6.18 6.28 2.56
CA ARG A 47 7.02 5.38 1.77
C ARG A 47 7.67 4.33 2.66
N HIS A 48 7.78 3.09 2.19
CA HIS A 48 8.45 2.02 2.91
C HIS A 48 9.27 1.09 2.00
N ASP A 49 10.18 0.33 2.60
CA ASP A 49 11.13 -0.58 1.93
C ASP A 49 10.79 -2.08 2.03
N GLY A 50 9.63 -2.47 2.59
CA GLY A 50 9.25 -3.88 2.77
C GLY A 50 9.20 -4.78 1.50
N TYR A 51 9.28 -4.20 0.31
CA TYR A 51 9.40 -4.93 -0.96
C TYR A 51 10.80 -4.86 -1.57
N LEU A 52 11.71 -4.06 -1.03
CA LEU A 52 13.00 -3.74 -1.63
C LEU A 52 13.88 -4.98 -1.74
N GLN A 53 14.07 -5.72 -0.66
CA GLN A 53 14.97 -6.88 -0.66
C GLN A 53 14.51 -8.00 -1.62
N ARG A 54 13.19 -8.21 -1.75
CA ARG A 54 12.62 -9.32 -2.54
C ARG A 54 12.33 -8.96 -3.99
N PHE A 55 11.91 -7.73 -4.24
CA PHE A 55 11.39 -7.31 -5.54
C PHE A 55 12.10 -6.05 -6.09
N GLY A 56 12.97 -5.41 -5.30
CA GLY A 56 13.68 -4.21 -5.73
C GLY A 56 12.85 -2.92 -5.70
N PHE A 57 11.65 -2.94 -5.11
CA PHE A 57 10.74 -1.80 -5.09
C PHE A 57 10.62 -1.14 -3.72
N LEU A 58 10.61 0.18 -3.73
CA LEU A 58 10.02 1.01 -2.69
C LEU A 58 8.54 1.23 -3.02
N HIS A 59 7.68 1.16 -2.01
CA HIS A 59 6.27 1.49 -2.15
C HIS A 59 5.99 2.84 -1.50
N GLU A 60 5.35 3.75 -2.23
CA GLU A 60 4.90 5.05 -1.75
C GLU A 60 3.40 5.21 -1.95
N ARG A 61 2.70 5.60 -0.89
CA ARG A 61 1.28 5.92 -0.90
C ARG A 61 1.07 7.38 -0.56
N GLU A 62 0.31 8.07 -1.40
CA GLU A 62 -0.22 9.40 -1.13
C GLU A 62 -1.73 9.30 -0.94
N LEU A 63 -2.26 9.86 0.15
CA LEU A 63 -3.69 10.00 0.41
C LEU A 63 -4.01 11.45 0.77
N LYS A 64 -5.09 11.99 0.21
CA LYS A 64 -5.59 13.35 0.44
C LYS A 64 -7.10 13.33 0.60
N LEU A 65 -7.58 13.83 1.72
CA LEU A 65 -8.98 13.99 2.06
C LEU A 65 -9.35 15.46 1.95
N SER A 66 -10.46 15.77 1.27
CA SER A 66 -11.05 17.10 1.29
C SER A 66 -11.46 17.52 2.71
N SER A 67 -11.46 18.81 3.01
CA SER A 67 -11.77 19.30 4.37
C SER A 67 -13.19 19.00 4.84
N ASP A 68 -14.13 18.78 3.90
CA ASP A 68 -15.50 18.36 4.20
C ASP A 68 -15.65 16.83 4.36
N GLY A 69 -14.58 16.07 4.14
CA GLY A 69 -14.54 14.62 4.33
C GLY A 69 -15.17 13.78 3.21
N ASN A 70 -15.69 14.41 2.15
CA ASN A 70 -16.49 13.74 1.13
C ASN A 70 -15.66 13.16 -0.04
N VAL A 71 -14.42 13.62 -0.22
CA VAL A 71 -13.56 13.19 -1.33
C VAL A 71 -12.20 12.72 -0.81
N LEU A 72 -11.89 11.45 -1.05
CA LEU A 72 -10.57 10.86 -0.79
C LEU A 72 -9.87 10.56 -2.13
N VAL A 73 -8.74 11.22 -2.38
CA VAL A 73 -7.88 10.94 -3.54
C VAL A 73 -6.66 10.17 -3.09
N GLY A 74 -6.38 9.05 -3.74
CA GLY A 74 -5.23 8.21 -3.46
C GLY A 74 -4.34 7.98 -4.67
N ARG A 75 -3.03 7.84 -4.43
CA ARG A 75 -2.08 7.40 -5.46
C ARG A 75 -0.99 6.52 -4.86
N ASP A 76 -0.87 5.32 -5.40
CA ASP A 76 0.23 4.40 -5.09
C ASP A 76 1.31 4.46 -6.18
N ARG A 77 2.58 4.46 -5.76
CA ARG A 77 3.75 4.40 -6.65
C ARG A 77 4.67 3.27 -6.19
N PHE A 78 5.17 2.53 -7.17
CA PHE A 78 6.20 1.52 -6.98
C PHE A 78 7.40 1.90 -7.85
N HIS A 79 8.52 2.23 -7.22
CA HIS A 79 9.71 2.67 -7.93
C HIS A 79 10.96 2.00 -7.36
N ARG A 80 12.02 1.96 -8.17
CA ARG A 80 13.31 1.42 -7.74
C ARG A 80 14.14 2.53 -7.08
N PRO A 81 15.01 2.19 -6.12
CA PRO A 81 15.92 3.17 -5.53
C PRO A 81 16.71 3.94 -6.60
N GLY A 82 17.00 5.21 -6.32
CA GLY A 82 17.72 6.09 -7.25
C GLY A 82 16.96 6.38 -8.55
N ASN A 83 15.62 6.20 -8.57
CA ASN A 83 14.78 6.34 -9.77
C ASN A 83 15.25 5.46 -10.95
N ALA A 84 15.85 4.30 -10.65
CA ALA A 84 16.25 3.36 -11.68
C ALA A 84 15.02 2.90 -12.48
N ALA A 85 15.22 2.67 -13.78
CA ALA A 85 14.14 2.26 -14.68
C ALA A 85 13.46 0.98 -14.19
N VAL A 86 12.12 1.03 -14.11
CA VAL A 86 11.29 -0.16 -13.87
C VAL A 86 11.20 -0.94 -15.17
N ARG A 87 11.68 -2.18 -15.16
CA ARG A 87 11.57 -3.07 -16.34
C ARG A 87 10.25 -3.80 -16.28
N ASN A 88 9.36 -3.56 -17.22
CA ASN A 88 8.13 -4.34 -17.37
C ASN A 88 8.45 -5.66 -18.08
N ASN A 89 9.01 -6.62 -17.34
CA ASN A 89 9.38 -7.95 -17.85
C ASN A 89 8.31 -9.02 -17.55
N GLY A 90 7.10 -8.60 -17.12
CA GLY A 90 6.00 -9.49 -16.77
C GLY A 90 6.18 -10.31 -15.48
N ARG A 91 7.12 -9.97 -14.60
CA ARG A 91 7.38 -10.73 -13.35
C ARG A 91 6.86 -10.07 -12.08
N ASP A 92 6.50 -8.80 -12.14
CA ASP A 92 6.15 -7.99 -10.98
C ASP A 92 4.65 -7.61 -11.04
N PHE A 93 3.79 -8.47 -10.49
CA PHE A 93 2.35 -8.24 -10.40
C PHE A 93 2.02 -7.42 -9.16
N ILE A 94 1.55 -6.20 -9.38
CA ILE A 94 1.19 -5.27 -8.30
C ILE A 94 -0.33 -5.28 -8.11
N THR A 95 -0.76 -5.46 -6.87
CA THR A 95 -2.18 -5.40 -6.50
C THR A 95 -2.40 -4.42 -5.36
N VAL A 96 -3.27 -3.44 -5.58
CA VAL A 96 -3.80 -2.55 -4.54
C VAL A 96 -5.22 -3.02 -4.22
N ARG A 97 -5.49 -3.29 -2.94
CA ARG A 97 -6.79 -3.78 -2.47
C ARG A 97 -7.45 -2.74 -1.59
N PHE A 98 -8.74 -2.52 -1.82
CA PHE A 98 -9.60 -1.66 -1.01
C PHE A 98 -10.64 -2.54 -0.32
N HIS A 99 -10.98 -2.17 0.91
CA HIS A 99 -12.01 -2.84 1.69
C HIS A 99 -13.09 -1.80 1.94
N ILE A 100 -14.32 -2.14 1.62
CA ILE A 100 -15.50 -1.30 1.83
C ILE A 100 -16.41 -1.97 2.85
N HIS A 101 -17.16 -1.17 3.60
CA HIS A 101 -18.20 -1.71 4.46
C HIS A 101 -19.28 -2.40 3.59
N PRO A 102 -19.89 -3.52 4.03
CA PRO A 102 -20.90 -4.23 3.24
C PRO A 102 -22.07 -3.36 2.76
N ASP A 103 -22.40 -2.30 3.51
CA ASP A 103 -23.50 -1.38 3.16
C ASP A 103 -23.11 -0.28 2.15
N ILE A 104 -21.89 -0.30 1.63
CA ILE A 104 -21.41 0.67 0.64
C ILE A 104 -21.74 0.20 -0.76
N ASN A 105 -22.45 1.05 -1.51
CA ASN A 105 -22.66 0.85 -2.94
C ASN A 105 -21.45 1.39 -3.72
N LEU A 106 -21.00 0.62 -4.71
CA LEU A 106 -20.03 1.05 -5.70
C LEU A 106 -20.76 1.51 -6.96
N LEU A 107 -20.29 2.61 -7.54
CA LEU A 107 -20.81 3.16 -8.78
C LEU A 107 -19.65 3.25 -9.77
N GLN A 108 -19.92 2.90 -11.02
CA GLN A 108 -18.97 3.17 -12.09
C GLN A 108 -19.11 4.60 -12.58
N ASP A 109 -18.00 5.22 -12.94
CA ASP A 109 -18.01 6.50 -13.63
C ASP A 109 -18.32 6.35 -15.14
N GLU A 110 -18.42 7.46 -15.86
CA GLU A 110 -18.72 7.49 -17.30
C GLU A 110 -17.66 6.76 -18.16
N GLN A 111 -16.50 6.43 -17.60
CA GLN A 111 -15.40 5.72 -18.23
C GLN A 111 -15.36 4.24 -17.81
N GLU A 112 -16.44 3.75 -17.21
CA GLU A 112 -16.61 2.38 -16.71
C GLU A 112 -15.58 1.99 -15.64
N ARG A 113 -15.02 2.97 -14.93
CA ARG A 113 -14.13 2.72 -13.78
C ARG A 113 -14.97 2.64 -12.51
N LEU A 114 -14.70 1.63 -11.68
CA LEU A 114 -15.25 1.50 -10.33
C LEU A 114 -14.69 2.57 -9.37
#